data_AF-A0A1Q6PSM4-F1
#
_entry.id   AF-A0A1Q6PSM4-F1
#
_cell.length_a   1.000
_cell.length_b   1.000
_cell.length_c   1.000
_cell.angle_alpha   90.00
_cell.angle_beta   90.00
_cell.angle_gamma   90.00
#
_symmetry.space_group_name_H-M   'P 1'
#
loop_
_entity.id
_entity.type
_entity.pdbx_description
1 polymer ?
#
loop_
_entity_poly.entity_id
_entity_poly.type
_entity_poly.pdbx_seq_one_letter_code
_entity_poly.pdbx_strand_id
1 'polypeptide(L)'
;MIKGIGAVMVILAGGGWGMLQAAKIEECYRQMRYLRKLIFRIRSEIRYSRQVLPEAFLHVGSEAQEPYKMWLLSLCERLTKRQGTSLAGIWEEETRKYLAETGIPQDMMESLIRLGSELGTIDIEMQVKTLDLYLEQMEQKMEDMRTEQKERIRLYQCVGVTGGIFLAIILL
;
A
#
# COMPACT_ATOMS: atom_id res chain seq x y z
N MET A 1 -3.13 -41.92 -22.09
CA MET A 1 -2.14 -41.41 -21.11
C MET A 1 -1.85 -39.92 -21.29
N ILE A 2 -1.49 -39.43 -22.49
CA ILE A 2 -1.22 -37.99 -22.76
C ILE A 2 -2.39 -37.06 -22.38
N LYS A 3 -3.63 -37.52 -22.59
CA LYS A 3 -4.87 -36.76 -22.31
C LYS A 3 -5.07 -36.36 -20.84
N GLY A 4 -4.74 -37.26 -19.90
CA GLY A 4 -4.86 -36.98 -18.46
C GLY A 4 -3.79 -36.02 -17.95
N ILE A 5 -2.59 -36.07 -18.53
CA ILE A 5 -1.48 -35.18 -18.19
C ILE A 5 -1.79 -33.74 -18.61
N GLY A 6 -2.38 -33.54 -19.79
CA GLY A 6 -2.81 -32.22 -20.27
C GLY A 6 -3.87 -31.56 -19.39
N ALA A 7 -4.87 -32.32 -18.94
CA ALA A 7 -5.90 -31.81 -18.03
C ALA A 7 -5.32 -31.40 -16.67
N VAL A 8 -4.41 -32.20 -16.10
CA VAL A 8 -3.73 -31.87 -14.84
C VAL A 8 -2.84 -30.63 -14.98
N MET A 9 -2.13 -30.46 -16.11
CA MET A 9 -1.31 -29.27 -16.35
C MET A 9 -2.13 -27.97 -16.41
N VAL A 10 -3.31 -27.97 -17.03
CA VAL A 10 -4.15 -26.77 -17.12
C VAL A 10 -4.71 -26.37 -15.74
N ILE A 11 -5.13 -27.36 -14.94
CA ILE A 11 -5.60 -27.11 -13.57
C ILE A 11 -4.46 -26.56 -12.69
N LEU A 12 -3.26 -27.14 -12.78
CA LEU A 12 -2.10 -26.67 -12.04
C LEU A 12 -1.63 -25.27 -12.49
N ALA A 13 -1.68 -24.98 -13.78
CA ALA A 13 -1.33 -23.66 -14.31
C ALA A 13 -2.32 -22.58 -13.82
N GLY A 14 -3.63 -22.85 -13.87
CA GLY A 14 -4.66 -21.93 -13.37
C GLY A 14 -4.60 -21.73 -11.85
N GLY A 15 -4.39 -22.81 -11.09
CA GLY A 15 -4.25 -22.75 -9.63
C GLY A 15 -2.97 -22.04 -9.18
N GLY A 16 -1.83 -22.34 -9.81
CA GLY A 16 -0.54 -21.71 -9.49
C GLY A 16 -0.52 -20.21 -9.79
N TRP A 17 -1.11 -19.80 -10.92
CA TRP A 17 -1.26 -18.37 -11.25
C TRP A 17 -2.16 -17.65 -10.25
N GLY A 18 -3.26 -18.28 -9.83
CA GLY A 18 -4.16 -17.75 -8.81
C GLY A 18 -3.49 -17.56 -7.45
N MET A 19 -2.65 -18.50 -7.03
CA MET A 19 -1.89 -18.41 -5.77
C MET A 19 -0.87 -17.28 -5.78
N LEU A 20 -0.12 -17.11 -6.88
CA LEU A 20 0.83 -16.01 -7.02
C LEU A 20 0.13 -14.65 -6.94
N GLN A 21 -1.03 -14.52 -7.60
CA GLN A 21 -1.80 -13.29 -7.57
C GLN A 21 -2.37 -13.00 -6.18
N ALA A 22 -2.82 -14.04 -5.46
CA ALA A 22 -3.29 -13.90 -4.08
C ALA A 22 -2.16 -13.42 -3.15
N ALA A 23 -0.97 -14.01 -3.25
CA ALA A 23 0.19 -13.63 -2.45
C ALA A 23 0.62 -12.17 -2.69
N LYS A 24 0.63 -11.71 -3.96
CA LYS A 24 0.98 -10.33 -4.30
C LYS A 24 0.04 -9.32 -3.65
N ILE A 25 -1.25 -9.62 -3.64
CA ILE A 25 -2.23 -8.69 -3.07
C ILE A 25 -2.24 -8.77 -1.54
N GLU A 26 -1.96 -9.94 -0.95
CA GLU A 26 -1.75 -10.06 0.49
C GLU A 26 -0.54 -9.22 0.95
N GLU A 27 0.57 -9.25 0.20
CA GLU A 27 1.72 -8.38 0.43
C GLU A 27 1.32 -6.90 0.37
N CYS A 28 0.63 -6.51 -0.70
CA CYS A 28 0.15 -5.15 -0.88
C CYS A 28 -0.72 -4.67 0.30
N TYR A 29 -1.65 -5.52 0.76
CA TYR A 29 -2.51 -5.22 1.90
C TYR A 29 -1.70 -5.07 3.19
N ARG A 30 -0.69 -5.92 3.41
CA ARG A 30 0.22 -5.84 4.56
C ARG A 30 0.96 -4.50 4.59
N GLN A 31 1.46 -4.06 3.44
CA GLN A 31 2.21 -2.81 3.29
C GLN A 31 1.31 -1.59 3.51
N MET A 32 0.13 -1.56 2.90
CA MET A 32 -0.87 -0.51 3.12
C MET A 32 -1.32 -0.42 4.59
N ARG A 33 -1.55 -1.57 5.24
CA ARG A 33 -1.92 -1.62 6.66
C ARG A 33 -0.81 -1.07 7.54
N TYR A 34 0.45 -1.38 7.21
CA TYR A 34 1.60 -0.87 7.95
C TYR A 34 1.76 0.64 7.76
N LEU A 35 1.69 1.13 6.52
CA LEU A 35 1.71 2.57 6.23
C LEU A 35 0.58 3.30 6.97
N ARG A 36 -0.66 2.78 6.95
CA ARG A 36 -1.78 3.37 7.69
C ARG A 36 -1.48 3.50 9.18
N LYS A 37 -0.89 2.46 9.79
CA LYS A 37 -0.47 2.50 11.20
C LYS A 37 0.53 3.63 11.45
N LEU A 38 1.50 3.82 10.56
CA LEU A 38 2.49 4.91 10.68
C LEU A 38 1.83 6.28 10.55
N ILE A 39 0.98 6.49 9.55
CA ILE A 39 0.24 7.75 9.36
C ILE A 39 -0.65 8.06 10.57
N PHE A 40 -1.34 7.06 11.12
CA PHE A 40 -2.15 7.23 12.34
C PHE A 40 -1.29 7.65 13.53
N ARG A 41 -0.08 7.09 13.65
CA ARG A 41 0.84 7.46 14.72
C ARG A 41 1.33 8.90 14.55
N ILE A 42 1.71 9.30 13.34
CA ILE A 42 2.10 10.68 13.01
C ILE A 42 0.96 11.65 13.37
N ARG A 43 -0.27 11.33 12.94
CA ARG A 43 -1.47 12.11 13.28
C ARG A 43 -1.69 12.22 14.79
N SER A 44 -1.37 11.17 15.53
CA SER A 44 -1.52 11.16 16.99
C SER A 44 -0.46 12.03 17.67
N GLU A 45 0.80 11.96 17.24
CA GLU A 45 1.88 12.82 17.75
C GLU A 45 1.59 14.30 17.48
N ILE A 46 1.18 14.65 16.26
CA ILE A 46 0.84 16.05 15.91
C ILE A 46 -0.33 16.56 16.78
N ARG A 47 -1.37 15.74 16.97
CA ARG A 47 -2.56 16.13 17.74
C ARG A 47 -2.30 16.28 19.23
N TYR A 48 -1.61 15.32 19.85
CA TYR A 48 -1.48 15.23 21.30
C TYR A 48 -0.20 15.85 21.84
N SER A 49 0.91 15.69 21.12
CA SER A 49 2.22 16.20 21.53
C SER A 49 2.42 17.66 21.08
N ARG A 50 1.51 18.22 20.25
CA ARG A 50 1.65 19.53 19.58
C ARG A 50 3.00 19.71 18.90
N GLN A 51 3.59 18.60 18.47
CA GLN A 51 4.90 18.55 17.86
C GLN A 51 4.80 19.04 16.41
N VAL A 52 5.89 19.65 15.94
CA VAL A 52 6.03 20.00 14.53
C VAL A 52 6.24 18.73 13.70
N LEU A 53 5.80 18.72 12.43
CA LEU A 53 5.92 17.58 11.52
C LEU A 53 7.29 16.86 11.56
N PRO A 54 8.45 17.57 11.55
CA PRO A 54 9.76 16.90 11.64
C PRO A 54 9.94 16.05 12.91
N GLU A 55 9.48 16.52 14.06
CA GLU A 55 9.60 15.80 15.34
C GLU A 55 8.72 14.55 15.35
N ALA A 56 7.50 14.66 14.81
CA ALA A 56 6.62 13.51 14.65
C ALA A 56 7.24 12.45 13.72
N PHE A 57 7.88 12.87 12.62
CA PHE A 57 8.59 11.93 11.73
C PHE A 57 9.80 11.28 12.40
N LEU A 58 10.56 12.02 13.21
CA LEU A 58 11.68 11.48 13.97
C LEU A 58 11.22 10.40 14.94
N HIS A 59 10.20 10.69 15.75
CA HIS A 59 9.69 9.79 16.76
C HIS A 59 9.10 8.53 16.11
N VAL A 60 8.19 8.68 15.14
CA VAL A 60 7.56 7.55 14.47
C VAL A 60 8.57 6.76 13.63
N GLY A 61 9.50 7.44 12.97
CA GLY A 61 10.54 6.84 12.15
C GLY A 61 11.53 6.00 12.95
N SER A 62 11.87 6.43 14.18
CA SER A 62 12.81 5.70 15.04
C SER A 62 12.35 4.27 15.39
N GLU A 63 11.03 4.05 15.44
CA GLU A 63 10.40 2.76 15.75
C GLU A 63 9.84 2.04 14.52
N ALA A 64 9.95 2.64 13.34
CA ALA A 64 9.47 2.05 12.10
C ALA A 64 10.42 0.96 11.60
N GLN A 65 9.88 0.08 10.75
CA GLN A 65 10.63 -0.93 10.01
C GLN A 65 11.11 -0.33 8.69
N GLU A 66 12.16 -0.91 8.11
CA GLU A 66 12.59 -0.55 6.77
C GLU A 66 11.52 -0.93 5.73
N PRO A 67 11.35 -0.15 4.65
CA PRO A 67 12.07 1.10 4.33
C PRO A 67 11.45 2.38 4.93
N TYR A 68 10.36 2.26 5.68
CA TYR A 68 9.60 3.40 6.23
C TYR A 68 10.40 4.19 7.28
N LYS A 69 11.30 3.51 8.00
CA LYS A 69 12.25 4.17 8.90
C LYS A 69 13.12 5.16 8.16
N MET A 70 13.84 4.72 7.13
CA MET A 70 14.68 5.61 6.34
C MET A 70 13.87 6.73 5.66
N TRP A 71 12.66 6.43 5.18
CA TRP A 71 11.75 7.43 4.64
C TRP A 71 11.42 8.55 5.63
N LEU A 72 10.96 8.22 6.84
CA LEU A 72 10.57 9.21 7.86
C LEU A 72 11.77 9.97 8.42
N LEU A 73 12.90 9.29 8.66
CA LEU A 73 14.11 9.95 9.16
C LEU A 73 14.69 10.93 8.12
N SER A 74 14.68 10.56 6.84
CA SER A 74 15.12 11.44 5.75
C SER A 74 14.21 12.68 5.63
N LEU A 75 12.89 12.49 5.73
CA LEU A 75 11.92 13.60 5.77
C LEU A 75 12.24 14.57 6.92
N CYS A 76 12.45 14.07 8.14
CA CYS A 76 12.82 14.88 9.30
C CYS A 76 14.11 15.67 9.03
N GLU A 77 15.17 15.01 8.57
CA GLU A 77 16.47 15.63 8.33
C GLU A 77 16.38 16.76 7.30
N ARG A 78 15.72 16.52 6.16
CA ARG A 78 15.61 17.51 5.08
C ARG A 78 14.74 18.70 5.44
N LEU A 79 13.64 18.47 6.17
CA LEU A 79 12.78 19.55 6.65
C LEU A 79 13.49 20.41 7.71
N THR A 80 14.31 19.80 8.57
CA THR A 80 15.09 20.52 9.60
C THR A 80 16.20 21.37 8.98
N LYS A 81 16.88 20.86 7.95
CA LYS A 81 17.97 21.57 7.27
C LYS A 81 17.51 22.75 6.40
N ARG A 82 16.19 22.98 6.24
CA ARG A 82 15.57 24.10 5.50
C ARG A 82 16.30 24.44 4.18
N GLN A 83 16.53 23.45 3.31
CA GLN A 83 17.31 23.60 2.07
C GLN A 83 16.61 24.44 0.97
N GLY A 84 15.68 25.34 1.31
CA GLY A 84 14.93 26.16 0.34
C GLY A 84 13.86 25.40 -0.46
N THR A 85 13.77 24.08 -0.29
CA THR A 85 12.76 23.23 -0.94
C THR A 85 11.48 23.18 -0.12
N SER A 86 10.31 23.22 -0.78
CA SER A 86 9.01 23.10 -0.11
C SER A 86 8.82 21.72 0.50
N LEU A 87 7.98 21.62 1.54
CA LEU A 87 7.62 20.34 2.17
C LEU A 87 7.08 19.35 1.15
N ALA A 88 6.24 19.82 0.23
CA ALA A 88 5.69 19.01 -0.85
C ALA A 88 6.79 18.38 -1.74
N GLY A 89 7.80 19.16 -2.12
CA GLY A 89 8.89 18.67 -2.96
C GLY A 89 9.78 17.65 -2.26
N ILE A 90 10.14 17.93 -0.99
CA ILE A 90 10.91 16.97 -0.16
C ILE A 90 10.10 15.68 0.04
N TRP A 91 8.80 15.81 0.33
CA TRP A 91 7.92 14.69 0.53
C TRP A 91 7.82 13.80 -0.70
N GLU A 92 7.58 14.38 -1.88
CA GLU A 92 7.49 13.63 -3.11
C GLU A 92 8.79 12.87 -3.42
N GLU A 93 9.93 13.56 -3.34
CA GLU A 93 11.24 12.97 -3.66
C GLU A 93 11.57 11.80 -2.73
N GLU A 94 11.43 11.97 -1.42
CA GLU A 94 11.72 10.91 -0.45
C GLU A 94 10.71 9.75 -0.53
N THR A 95 9.44 10.06 -0.80
CA THR A 95 8.40 9.04 -0.98
C THR A 95 8.69 8.16 -2.18
N ARG A 96 9.02 8.76 -3.34
CA ARG A 96 9.39 8.00 -4.55
C ARG A 96 10.69 7.23 -4.35
N LYS A 97 11.68 7.81 -3.63
CA LYS A 97 12.98 7.17 -3.40
C LYS A 97 12.89 5.91 -2.53
N TYR A 98 12.14 5.95 -1.43
CA TYR A 98 12.12 4.84 -0.47
C TYR A 98 10.93 3.90 -0.62
N LEU A 99 9.79 4.39 -1.11
CA LEU A 99 8.55 3.61 -1.11
C LEU A 99 8.17 3.05 -2.49
N ALA A 100 8.84 3.42 -3.59
CA ALA A 100 8.49 2.96 -4.94
C ALA A 100 8.42 1.42 -5.09
N GLU A 101 9.26 0.67 -4.37
CA GLU A 101 9.35 -0.78 -4.47
C GLU A 101 8.63 -1.54 -3.34
N THR A 102 7.92 -0.84 -2.45
CA THR A 102 7.25 -1.46 -1.28
C THR A 102 6.03 -2.32 -1.63
N GLY A 103 5.63 -2.41 -2.90
CA GLY A 103 4.42 -3.14 -3.31
C GLY A 103 3.12 -2.38 -3.03
N ILE A 104 3.20 -1.13 -2.58
CA ILE A 104 2.05 -0.21 -2.50
C ILE A 104 1.52 0.05 -3.92
N PRO A 105 0.19 0.04 -4.14
CA PRO A 105 -0.41 0.34 -5.44
C PRO A 105 -0.03 1.75 -5.90
N GLN A 106 0.22 1.92 -7.21
CA GLN A 106 0.63 3.21 -7.76
C GLN A 106 -0.36 4.33 -7.46
N ASP A 107 -1.66 4.05 -7.54
CA ASP A 107 -2.71 5.02 -7.24
C ASP A 107 -2.76 5.40 -5.74
N MET A 108 -2.35 4.52 -4.83
CA MET A 108 -2.10 4.86 -3.41
C MET A 108 -0.84 5.68 -3.25
N MET A 109 0.21 5.35 -3.99
CA MET A 109 1.47 6.10 -3.96
C MET A 109 1.24 7.56 -4.39
N GLU A 110 0.50 7.78 -5.47
CA GLU A 110 0.14 9.14 -5.91
C GLU A 110 -0.76 9.86 -4.91
N SER A 111 -1.65 9.13 -4.22
CA SER A 111 -2.42 9.70 -3.10
C SER A 111 -1.51 10.12 -1.93
N LEU A 112 -0.55 9.28 -1.55
CA LEU A 112 0.43 9.57 -0.52
C LEU A 112 1.31 10.78 -0.88
N ILE A 113 1.67 10.93 -2.15
CA ILE A 113 2.45 12.09 -2.63
C ILE A 113 1.61 13.37 -2.51
N ARG A 114 0.33 13.33 -2.91
CA ARG A 114 -0.59 14.46 -2.75
C ARG A 114 -0.77 14.88 -1.29
N LEU A 115 -0.82 13.93 -0.35
CA LEU A 115 -0.87 14.23 1.09
C LEU A 115 0.25 15.19 1.51
N GLY A 116 1.47 15.02 1.01
CA GLY A 116 2.60 15.92 1.31
C GLY A 116 2.34 17.37 0.88
N SER A 117 1.65 17.57 -0.25
CA SER A 117 1.29 18.93 -0.69
C SER A 117 0.24 19.58 0.22
N GLU A 118 -0.66 18.79 0.80
CA GLU A 118 -1.73 19.26 1.69
C GLU A 118 -1.26 19.45 3.14
N LEU A 119 -0.22 18.74 3.57
CA LEU A 119 0.37 18.85 4.90
C LEU A 119 1.18 20.12 5.14
N GLY A 120 1.55 20.86 4.08
CA GLY A 120 2.32 22.10 4.17
C GLY A 120 1.59 23.28 4.82
N THR A 121 0.35 23.10 5.28
CA THR A 121 -0.44 24.14 5.95
C THR A 121 0.14 24.50 7.33
N ILE A 122 0.00 25.77 7.73
CA ILE A 122 0.53 26.28 9.01
C ILE A 122 -0.29 25.78 10.22
N ASP A 123 -1.58 25.49 10.02
CA ASP A 123 -2.49 25.12 11.09
C ASP A 123 -2.44 23.62 11.41
N ILE A 124 -2.13 23.31 12.67
CA ILE A 124 -2.07 21.94 13.22
C ILE A 124 -3.44 21.24 13.09
N GLU A 125 -4.56 21.95 13.32
CA GLU A 125 -5.88 21.35 13.21
C GLU A 125 -6.18 20.92 11.78
N MET A 126 -5.81 21.76 10.80
CA MET A 126 -5.91 21.42 9.39
C MET A 126 -5.00 20.24 9.02
N GLN A 127 -3.76 20.19 9.51
CA GLN A 127 -2.87 19.04 9.28
C GLN A 127 -3.48 17.74 9.83
N VAL A 128 -4.04 17.77 11.04
CA VAL A 128 -4.71 16.60 11.64
C VAL A 128 -5.92 16.18 10.80
N LYS A 129 -6.74 17.12 10.34
CA LYS A 129 -7.90 16.84 9.50
C LYS A 129 -7.49 16.24 8.14
N THR A 130 -6.44 16.76 7.51
CA THR A 130 -5.87 16.22 6.28
C THR A 130 -5.42 14.77 6.49
N LEU A 131 -4.76 14.47 7.61
CA LEU A 131 -4.34 13.11 7.94
C LEU A 131 -5.53 12.18 8.22
N ASP A 132 -6.56 12.65 8.93
CA ASP A 132 -7.78 11.88 9.18
C ASP A 132 -8.50 11.53 7.86
N LEU A 133 -8.65 12.50 6.94
CA LEU A 133 -9.22 12.26 5.61
C LEU A 133 -8.41 11.24 4.81
N TYR A 134 -7.09 11.34 4.84
CA TYR A 134 -6.23 10.38 4.16
C TYR A 134 -6.36 8.98 4.76
N LEU A 135 -6.43 8.86 6.09
CA LEU A 135 -6.66 7.58 6.76
C LEU A 135 -7.99 6.93 6.37
N GLU A 136 -9.07 7.72 6.25
CA GLU A 136 -10.37 7.24 5.77
C GLU A 136 -10.29 6.75 4.32
N GLN A 137 -9.63 7.51 3.43
CA GLN A 137 -9.40 7.10 2.04
C GLN A 137 -8.58 5.81 1.94
N MET A 138 -7.55 5.65 2.79
CA MET A 138 -6.78 4.42 2.87
C MET A 138 -7.66 3.23 3.28
N GLU A 139 -8.53 3.42 4.27
CA GLU A 139 -9.42 2.36 4.77
C GLU A 139 -10.40 1.91 3.69
N GLN A 140 -11.08 2.86 3.06
CA GLN A 140 -12.03 2.58 1.98
C GLN A 140 -11.36 1.81 0.85
N LYS A 141 -10.16 2.22 0.45
CA LYS A 141 -9.43 1.56 -0.62
C LYS A 141 -8.93 0.17 -0.25
N MET A 142 -8.49 -0.03 0.99
CA MET A 142 -8.15 -1.37 1.48
C MET A 142 -9.38 -2.29 1.51
N GLU A 143 -10.57 -1.75 1.78
CA GLU A 143 -11.83 -2.49 1.72
C GLU A 143 -12.20 -2.86 0.28
N ASP A 144 -12.10 -1.92 -0.66
CA ASP A 144 -12.33 -2.15 -2.10
C ASP A 144 -11.38 -3.20 -2.68
N MET A 145 -10.10 -3.15 -2.30
CA MET A 145 -9.13 -4.17 -2.71
C MET A 145 -9.50 -5.55 -2.17
N ARG A 146 -10.03 -5.62 -0.95
CA ARG A 146 -10.43 -6.88 -0.32
C ARG A 146 -11.70 -7.47 -0.96
N THR A 147 -12.65 -6.63 -1.37
CA THR A 147 -13.86 -7.07 -2.08
C THR A 147 -13.49 -7.55 -3.48
N GLU A 148 -12.70 -6.78 -4.23
CA GLU A 148 -12.24 -7.15 -5.57
C GLU A 148 -11.44 -8.46 -5.57
N GLN A 149 -10.57 -8.66 -4.57
CA GLN A 149 -9.87 -9.93 -4.39
C GLN A 149 -10.80 -11.12 -4.24
N LYS A 150 -11.80 -11.01 -3.36
CA LYS A 150 -12.73 -12.11 -3.10
C LYS A 150 -13.52 -12.47 -4.35
N GLU A 151 -13.91 -11.48 -5.13
CA GLU A 151 -14.61 -11.69 -6.40
C GLU A 151 -13.70 -12.35 -7.43
N ARG A 152 -12.47 -11.84 -7.62
CA ARG A 152 -11.51 -12.42 -8.58
C ARG A 152 -11.12 -13.86 -8.22
N ILE A 153 -10.88 -14.16 -6.94
CA ILE A 153 -10.58 -15.53 -6.49
C ILE A 153 -11.74 -16.48 -6.81
N ARG A 154 -12.98 -16.07 -6.54
CA ARG A 154 -14.18 -16.86 -6.89
C ARG A 154 -14.28 -17.09 -8.40
N LEU A 155 -14.02 -16.06 -9.20
CA LEU A 155 -14.02 -16.17 -10.67
C LEU A 155 -12.93 -17.13 -11.16
N TYR A 156 -11.70 -17.04 -10.66
CA TYR A 156 -10.62 -17.97 -11.04
C TYR A 156 -10.91 -19.41 -10.61
N GLN A 157 -11.52 -19.62 -9.44
CA GLN A 157 -11.96 -20.95 -9.02
C GLN A 157 -13.04 -21.50 -9.96
N CYS A 158 -14.04 -20.70 -10.31
CA CYS A 158 -15.06 -21.11 -11.29
C CYS A 158 -14.44 -21.42 -12.65
N VAL A 159 -13.62 -20.52 -13.22
CA VAL A 159 -12.99 -20.72 -14.53
C VAL A 159 -12.05 -21.93 -14.53
N GLY A 160 -11.27 -22.14 -13.48
CA GLY A 160 -10.37 -23.29 -13.35
C GLY A 160 -11.14 -24.62 -13.29
N VAL A 161 -12.23 -24.66 -12.51
CA VAL A 161 -13.08 -25.86 -12.39
C VAL A 161 -13.86 -26.11 -13.68
N THR A 162 -14.55 -25.11 -14.22
CA THR A 162 -15.35 -25.24 -15.45
C THR A 162 -14.47 -25.50 -16.66
N GLY A 163 -13.31 -24.84 -16.77
CA GLY A 163 -12.32 -25.07 -17.82
C GLY A 163 -11.71 -26.47 -17.74
N GLY A 164 -11.42 -26.97 -16.53
CA GLY A 164 -10.97 -28.34 -16.30
C GLY A 164 -12.03 -29.37 -16.72
N ILE A 165 -13.29 -29.15 -16.38
CA ILE A 165 -14.41 -30.02 -16.77
C ILE A 165 -14.60 -30.00 -18.30
N PHE A 166 -14.60 -28.81 -18.91
CA PHE A 166 -14.76 -28.66 -20.36
C PHE A 166 -13.64 -29.38 -21.14
N LEU A 167 -12.39 -29.23 -20.71
CA LEU A 167 -11.27 -29.97 -21.29
C LEU A 167 -11.38 -31.47 -21.07
N ALA A 168 -11.83 -31.92 -19.90
CA ALA A 168 -12.07 -33.33 -19.64
C ALA A 168 -13.14 -33.93 -20.57
N ILE A 169 -14.20 -33.17 -20.88
CA ILE A 169 -15.26 -33.57 -21.82
C ILE A 169 -14.75 -33.62 -23.25
N ILE A 170 -13.97 -32.63 -23.72
CA ILE A 170 -13.40 -32.63 -25.09
C ILE A 170 -12.37 -33.75 -25.27
N LEU A 171 -11.63 -34.08 -24.22
CA LEU A 171 -10.58 -35.12 -24.28
C LEU A 171 -11.13 -36.55 -24.16
N LEU A 172 -12.33 -36.74 -23.64
CA LEU A 172 -13.06 -38.01 -23.69
C LEU A 172 -13.44 -38.35 -25.13
#